data_AF-A0A7X0LVS4-F1
#
_entry.id   AF-A0A7X0LVS4-F1
#
_cell.length_a   1.000
_cell.length_b   1.000
_cell.length_c   1.000
_cell.angle_alpha   90.00
_cell.angle_beta   90.00
_cell.angle_gamma   90.00
#
_symmetry.space_group_name_H-M   'P 1'
#
loop_
_entity.id
_entity.type
_entity.pdbx_description
1 polymer ?
#
loop_
_entity_poly.entity_id
_entity_poly.type
_entity_poly.pdbx_seq_one_letter_code
_entity_poly.pdbx_strand_id
1 'polypeptide(L)' 'MLNLKQYFCNHDYQCIAEHKSTQSNLWKCKKCNVYYIQHYGIGIGYKCKVPNIGGWIKFTMSIL' A
#
# COMPACT_ATOMS: atom_id res chain seq x y z
N MET A 1 -16.82 5.79 13.82
CA MET A 1 -17.45 4.87 12.86
C MET A 1 -16.82 5.08 11.49
N LEU A 2 -16.83 4.09 10.57
CA LEU A 2 -16.35 4.24 9.19
C LEU A 2 -17.46 3.79 8.24
N ASN A 3 -18.05 4.74 7.50
CA ASN A 3 -19.46 5.03 7.76
C ASN A 3 -20.52 3.94 7.50
N LEU A 4 -21.16 3.69 6.35
CA LEU A 4 -20.98 4.11 4.90
C LEU A 4 -19.76 2.42 2.72
N LYS A 5 -18.87 1.34 2.78
CA LYS A 5 -17.82 0.95 1.77
C LYS A 5 -16.75 2.06 1.52
N GLN A 6 -16.55 2.90 2.54
CA GLN A 6 -15.68 4.09 2.58
C GLN A 6 -15.86 5.22 1.52
N TYR A 7 -17.04 5.75 1.21
CA TYR A 7 -18.33 5.07 0.98
C TYR A 7 -18.60 4.78 -0.52
N PHE A 8 -17.69 5.23 -1.39
CA PHE A 8 -17.60 4.87 -2.82
C PHE A 8 -16.12 4.92 -3.26
N CYS A 9 -15.24 4.16 -2.60
CA CYS A 9 -13.79 4.35 -2.71
C CYS A 9 -13.19 3.91 -4.07
N ASN A 10 -12.79 4.88 -4.89
CA ASN A 10 -12.06 4.67 -6.15
C ASN A 10 -10.51 4.81 -6.01
N HIS A 11 -9.98 4.51 -4.83
CA HIS A 11 -8.58 4.17 -4.56
C HIS A 11 -7.46 5.05 -5.20
N ASP A 12 -7.25 6.23 -4.63
CA ASP A 12 -5.92 6.87 -4.65
C ASP A 12 -4.95 6.07 -3.77
N TYR A 13 -3.82 5.64 -4.34
CA TYR A 13 -2.81 4.78 -3.71
C TYR A 13 -1.49 5.52 -3.59
N GLN A 14 -0.95 5.62 -2.37
CA GLN A 14 0.33 6.28 -2.12
C GLN A 14 1.37 5.25 -1.68
N CYS A 15 2.57 5.27 -2.28
CA CYS A 15 3.65 4.36 -1.92
C CYS A 15 4.15 4.72 -0.50
N ILE A 16 4.31 3.72 0.36
CA ILE A 16 4.73 3.89 1.75
C ILE A 16 5.98 3.08 2.11
N ALA A 17 6.32 2.07 1.31
CA ALA A 17 7.54 1.28 1.50
C ALA A 17 7.93 0.55 0.20
N GLU A 18 9.21 0.22 0.06
CA GLU A 18 9.74 -0.62 -1.00
C GLU A 18 10.42 -1.87 -0.43
N HIS A 19 10.38 -2.96 -1.19
CA HIS A 19 11.03 -4.23 -0.86
C HIS A 19 11.99 -4.62 -1.98
N LYS A 20 13.25 -4.16 -1.85
CA LYS A 20 14.29 -4.30 -2.89
C LYS A 20 14.46 -5.77 -3.34
N SER A 21 14.44 -6.71 -2.41
CA SER A 21 14.70 -8.14 -2.67
C SER A 21 13.62 -8.86 -3.48
N THR A 22 12.40 -8.32 -3.57
CA THR A 22 11.28 -8.92 -4.34
C THR A 22 10.78 -7.99 -5.45
N GLN A 23 11.49 -6.88 -5.70
CA GLN A 23 11.13 -5.85 -6.67
C GLN A 23 9.67 -5.40 -6.49
N SER A 24 9.33 -5.00 -5.26
CA SER A 24 7.95 -4.72 -4.86
C SER A 24 7.77 -3.37 -4.18
N ASN A 25 6.64 -2.72 -4.48
CA ASN A 25 6.21 -1.47 -3.85
C ASN A 25 4.93 -1.71 -3.04
N LEU A 26 4.93 -1.25 -1.78
CA LEU A 26 3.78 -1.31 -0.88
C LEU A 26 3.07 0.04 -0.92
N TRP A 27 1.89 0.02 -1.50
CA TRP A 27 0.99 1.16 -1.58
C TRP A 27 -0.07 1.06 -0.50
N LYS A 28 -0.51 2.20 0.02
CA LYS A 28 -1.64 2.29 0.96
C LYS A 28 -2.63 3.35 0.52
N CYS A 29 -3.91 2.99 0.44
CA CYS A 29 -4.96 3.97 0.27
C CYS A 29 -5.38 4.52 1.64
N LYS A 30 -5.10 5.81 1.89
CA LYS A 30 -5.41 6.48 3.17
C LYS A 30 -6.92 6.49 3.50
N LYS A 31 -7.79 6.47 2.49
CA LYS A 31 -9.26 6.54 2.64
C LYS A 31 -9.89 5.23 3.14
N CYS A 32 -9.42 4.08 2.66
CA CYS A 32 -9.98 2.78 2.99
C CYS A 32 -9.08 1.88 3.87
N ASN A 33 -7.83 2.28 4.09
CA ASN A 33 -6.77 1.47 4.72
C ASN A 33 -6.49 0.11 4.03
N VAL A 34 -6.95 -0.08 2.80
CA VAL A 34 -6.51 -1.20 1.95
C VAL A 34 -5.10 -0.90 1.42
N TYR A 35 -4.24 -1.90 1.51
CA TYR A 35 -2.91 -1.91 0.93
C TYR A 35 -2.93 -2.59 -0.43
N TYR A 36 -2.01 -2.20 -1.31
CA TYR A 36 -1.78 -2.84 -2.59
C TYR A 36 -0.28 -3.12 -2.73
N ILE A 37 0.08 -4.37 -2.99
CA ILE A 37 1.46 -4.79 -3.21
C ILE A 37 1.62 -4.99 -4.71
N GLN A 38 2.52 -4.21 -5.31
CA GLN A 38 2.85 -4.24 -6.74
C GLN A 38 4.24 -4.83 -6.93
N HIS A 39 4.37 -5.86 -7.77
CA HIS A 39 5.66 -6.43 -8.17
C HIS A 39 6.04 -5.89 -9.55
N TYR A 40 6.85 -4.82 -9.59
CA TYR A 40 7.12 -4.10 -10.84
C TYR A 40 7.96 -4.91 -11.84
N GLY A 41 8.81 -5.83 -11.37
CA GLY A 41 9.60 -6.72 -12.23
C GLY A 41 8.78 -7.78 -13.00
N ILE A 42 7.51 -8.01 -12.63
CA ILE A 42 6.62 -9.01 -13.25
C ILE A 42 5.20 -8.47 -13.54
N GLY A 43 4.99 -7.17 -13.44
CA GLY A 43 3.75 -6.48 -13.82
C GLY A 43 2.50 -6.74 -12.97
N ILE A 44 2.52 -7.70 -12.05
CA ILE A 44 1.36 -8.09 -11.23
C ILE A 44 1.28 -7.36 -9.89
N GLY A 45 0.10 -7.38 -9.26
CA GLY A 45 -0.07 -6.92 -7.89
C GLY A 45 -1.40 -7.37 -7.27
N TYR A 46 -1.50 -7.29 -5.94
CA TYR A 46 -2.66 -7.75 -5.18
C TYR A 46 -3.04 -6.82 -4.03
N LYS A 47 -4.32 -6.82 -3.66
CA LYS A 47 -4.90 -5.96 -2.61
C LYS A 47 -5.09 -6.75 -1.31
N CYS A 48 -4.73 -6.18 -0.17
CA CYS A 48 -4.89 -6.80 1.14
C CYS A 48 -5.24 -5.77 2.23
N LYS A 49 -5.86 -6.22 3.33
CA LYS A 49 -6.11 -5.38 4.53
C LYS A 49 -4.95 -5.39 5.51
N VAL A 50 -4.18 -6.49 5.53
CA VAL A 50 -3.02 -6.69 6.40
C VAL A 50 -1.88 -7.26 5.53
N PRO A 51 -0.94 -6.42 5.07
CA PRO A 51 0.29 -6.89 4.42
C PRO A 51 1.24 -7.49 5.46
N ASN A 52 2.09 -8.43 5.05
CA ASN A 52 3.28 -8.75 5.83
C ASN A 52 4.31 -7.61 5.66
N ILE A 53 4.66 -6.92 6.75
CA ILE A 53 5.54 -5.74 6.75
C ILE A 53 7.01 -6.12 7.06
N GLY A 54 7.33 -7.40 7.28
CA GLY A 54 8.70 -7.86 7.42
C GLY A 54 9.54 -7.56 6.17
N GLY A 55 10.75 -7.00 6.36
CA GLY A 55 11.68 -6.65 5.28
C GLY A 55 11.42 -5.33 4.53
N TRP A 56 10.26 -4.71 4.70
CA TRP A 56 9.88 -3.50 3.95
C TRP A 56 10.60 -2.25 4.44
N ILE A 57 11.32 -1.57 3.53
CA ILE A 57 11.96 -0.28 3.79
C ILE A 57 10.89 0.80 3.67
N LYS A 58 10.36 1.24 4.82
CA LYS A 58 9.38 2.33 4.89
C LYS A 58 10.02 3.65 4.47
N PHE A 59 9.30 4.43 3.66
CA PHE A 59 9.65 5.83 3.47
C PHE A 59 9.29 6.61 4.74
N THR A 60 10.30 7.13 5.44
CA THR A 60 10.13 8.19 6.43
C THR A 60 9.70 9.47 5.73
N MET A 61 8.39 9.64 5.54
CA MET A 61 7.80 10.97 5.34
C MET A 61 7.99 11.75 6.65
N SER A 62 9.14 12.41 6.79
CA SER A 62 9.37 13.42 7.80
C SER A 62 8.33 14.52 7.63
N ILE A 63 7.47 14.68 8.63
CA ILE A 63 6.55 15.80 8.71
C ILE A 63 7.36 16.99 9.22
N LEU A 64 7.33 18.10 8.47
CA LEU A 64 7.72 19.43 8.92
C LEU A 64 6.61 20.04 9.78
#